data_AF-A0A1D3RP40-F1
#
_entry.id   AF-A0A1D3RP40-F1
#
_cell.length_a   1.000
_cell.length_b   1.000
_cell.length_c   1.000
_cell.angle_alpha   90.00
_cell.angle_beta   90.00
_cell.angle_gamma   90.00
#
_symmetry.space_group_name_H-M   'P 1'
#
loop_
_entity.id
_entity.type
_entity.pdbx_description
1 polymer ?
#
loop_
_entity_poly.entity_id
_entity_poly.type
_entity_poly.pdbx_seq_one_letter_code
_entity_poly.pdbx_strand_id
1 'polypeptide(L)'
;MSAVLRQFEFMAKLASSSVLLIHHEGKGSLNDSDAGTAASRGASAITDNARWHMRLQRMTRSDAENRGVLEDDERRRWIRVTNEKANYGEEMSEAWLLRGEAGVLSSSVPLIKTKNANGGRRNG
;
A
#
# COMPACT_ATOMS: atom_id res chain seq x y z
N MET A 1 -7.06 19.76 -9.68
CA MET A 1 -7.51 18.52 -9.00
C MET A 1 -8.70 18.77 -8.06
N SER A 2 -8.67 19.76 -7.16
CA SER A 2 -9.73 19.97 -6.15
C SER A 2 -11.14 20.21 -6.70
N ALA A 3 -11.29 20.94 -7.82
CA ALA A 3 -12.60 21.15 -8.44
C ALA A 3 -13.25 19.84 -8.94
N VAL A 4 -12.43 18.92 -9.48
CA VAL A 4 -12.88 17.61 -9.95
C VAL A 4 -13.31 16.73 -8.76
N LEU A 5 -12.53 16.73 -7.68
CA LEU A 5 -12.86 15.98 -6.46
C LEU A 5 -14.15 16.45 -5.81
N ARG A 6 -14.42 17.76 -5.81
CA ARG A 6 -15.70 18.31 -5.34
C ARG A 6 -16.89 17.81 -6.17
N GLN A 7 -16.71 17.65 -7.47
CA GLN A 7 -17.76 17.10 -8.32
C GLN A 7 -18.02 15.63 -8.01
N PHE A 8 -16.97 14.83 -7.78
CA PHE A 8 -17.13 13.44 -7.34
C PHE A 8 -17.82 13.35 -5.98
N GLU A 9 -17.49 14.22 -5.02
CA GLU A 9 -18.16 14.25 -3.72
C GLU A 9 -19.65 14.63 -3.86
N PHE A 10 -19.96 15.61 -4.70
CA PHE A 10 -21.34 16.00 -4.99
C PHE A 10 -22.14 14.84 -5.58
N MET A 11 -21.58 14.15 -6.59
CA MET A 11 -22.24 13.00 -7.21
C MET A 11 -22.43 11.84 -6.22
N ALA A 12 -21.42 11.53 -5.41
CA ALA A 12 -21.50 10.51 -4.36
C ALA A 12 -22.65 10.78 -3.39
N LYS A 13 -22.79 12.04 -2.94
CA LYS A 13 -23.88 12.46 -2.05
C LYS A 13 -25.24 12.36 -2.73
N LEU A 14 -25.36 12.83 -3.98
CA LEU A 14 -26.62 12.82 -4.72
C LEU A 14 -27.10 11.39 -5.01
N ALA A 15 -26.18 10.49 -5.40
CA ALA A 15 -26.49 9.11 -5.76
C ALA A 15 -26.49 8.14 -4.57
N SER A 16 -26.19 8.61 -3.35
CA SER A 16 -25.96 7.75 -2.17
C SER A 16 -24.98 6.60 -2.43
N SER A 17 -23.90 6.89 -3.17
CA SER A 17 -22.91 5.90 -3.61
C SER A 17 -21.49 6.30 -3.22
N SER A 18 -20.61 5.33 -3.06
CA SER A 18 -19.17 5.58 -2.89
C SER A 18 -18.49 5.83 -4.23
N VAL A 19 -17.43 6.65 -4.24
CA VAL A 19 -16.55 6.86 -5.39
C VAL A 19 -15.15 6.40 -5.03
N LEU A 20 -14.64 5.41 -5.76
CA LEU A 20 -13.25 4.95 -5.65
C LEU A 20 -12.45 5.49 -6.83
N LEU A 21 -11.36 6.20 -6.53
CA LEU A 21 -10.45 6.75 -7.52
C LEU A 21 -9.14 5.98 -7.52
N ILE A 22 -8.63 5.66 -8.72
CA ILE A 22 -7.31 5.04 -8.89
C ILE A 22 -6.34 6.13 -9.33
N HIS A 23 -5.23 6.27 -8.62
CA HIS A 23 -4.19 7.25 -8.92
C HIS A 23 -2.83 6.56 -9.02
N HIS A 24 -2.10 6.83 -10.11
CA HIS A 24 -0.73 6.37 -10.25
C HIS A 24 0.23 7.34 -9.55
N GLU A 25 1.02 6.82 -8.61
CA GLU A 25 2.11 7.59 -8.01
C GLU A 25 3.32 7.68 -8.95
N GLY A 26 4.07 8.77 -8.85
CA GLY A 26 5.27 8.99 -9.67
C GLY A 26 6.39 7.98 -9.37
N LYS A 27 7.22 7.66 -10.38
CA LYS A 27 8.29 6.64 -10.33
C LYS A 27 9.28 6.79 -9.16
N GLY A 28 9.42 7.98 -8.57
CA GLY A 28 10.29 8.24 -7.42
C GLY A 28 9.82 7.61 -6.10
N SER A 29 8.57 7.14 -6.01
CA SER A 29 8.01 6.53 -4.79
C SER A 29 8.28 5.03 -4.64
N LEU A 30 8.88 4.42 -5.66
CA LEU A 30 9.05 2.95 -5.75
C LEU A 30 10.21 2.42 -4.91
N ASN A 31 11.20 3.26 -4.60
CA ASN A 31 12.41 2.87 -3.88
C ASN A 31 12.37 3.21 -2.38
N ASP A 32 11.37 3.95 -1.94
CA ASP A 32 11.31 4.48 -0.59
C ASP A 32 10.18 3.78 0.17
N SER A 33 10.56 2.97 1.17
CA SER A 33 9.65 2.18 1.98
C SER A 33 8.65 3.05 2.76
N ASP A 34 9.00 4.31 3.00
CA ASP A 34 8.27 5.30 3.82
C ASP A 34 7.61 6.43 3.02
N ALA A 35 7.67 6.43 1.68
CA ALA A 35 7.14 7.53 0.88
C ALA A 35 5.61 7.60 0.77
N GLY A 36 4.85 6.85 1.60
CA GLY A 36 3.40 6.68 1.52
C GLY A 36 2.62 7.99 1.30
N THR A 37 2.99 9.05 2.01
CA THR A 37 2.31 10.36 1.90
C THR A 37 3.11 11.38 1.09
N ALA A 38 4.45 11.33 1.13
CA ALA A 38 5.32 12.28 0.44
C ALA A 38 5.46 12.03 -1.08
N ALA A 39 5.18 10.80 -1.54
CA ALA A 39 5.10 10.43 -2.96
C ALA A 39 3.95 11.11 -3.71
N SER A 40 2.92 11.54 -2.97
CA SER A 40 1.71 12.19 -3.48
C SER A 40 1.91 13.70 -3.72
N ARG A 41 3.14 14.18 -3.89
CA ARG A 41 3.46 15.59 -4.20
C ARG A 41 2.93 15.97 -5.59
N GLY A 42 1.65 16.31 -5.64
CA GLY A 42 0.83 16.57 -6.83
C GLY A 42 -0.64 16.12 -6.66
N ALA A 43 -0.88 15.19 -5.75
CA ALA A 43 -2.16 14.62 -5.37
C ALA A 43 -2.55 14.92 -3.90
N SER A 44 -1.95 15.93 -3.27
CA SER A 44 -2.36 16.44 -1.94
C SER A 44 -3.86 16.71 -1.89
N ALA A 45 -4.43 17.28 -2.95
CA ALA A 45 -5.87 17.46 -3.04
C ALA A 45 -6.66 16.15 -2.92
N ILE A 46 -6.15 15.03 -3.44
CA ILE A 46 -6.78 13.70 -3.34
C ILE A 46 -6.69 13.20 -1.90
N THR A 47 -5.51 13.22 -1.30
CA THR A 47 -5.31 12.75 0.09
C THR A 47 -6.05 13.63 1.10
N ASP A 48 -6.16 14.93 0.87
CA ASP A 48 -6.84 15.89 1.76
C ASP A 48 -8.36 15.70 1.73
N ASN A 49 -8.93 15.44 0.54
CA ASN A 49 -10.38 15.29 0.37
C ASN A 49 -10.88 13.84 0.57
N ALA A 50 -10.01 12.83 0.45
CA ALA A 50 -10.38 11.45 0.66
C ALA A 50 -10.56 11.14 2.16
N ARG A 51 -11.63 10.40 2.50
CA ARG A 51 -11.84 9.83 3.84
C ARG A 51 -11.10 8.51 4.06
N TRP A 52 -10.66 7.89 2.97
CA TRP A 52 -9.97 6.61 2.94
C TRP A 52 -8.95 6.57 1.80
N HIS A 53 -7.75 6.06 2.05
CA HIS A 53 -6.69 5.90 1.06
C HIS A 53 -5.94 4.59 1.29
N MET A 54 -5.98 3.72 0.28
CA MET A 54 -5.22 2.47 0.24
C MET A 54 -4.18 2.52 -0.86
N ARG A 55 -2.97 2.05 -0.54
CA ARG A 55 -1.84 2.01 -1.44
C ARG A 55 -1.48 0.56 -1.77
N LEU A 56 -1.17 0.34 -3.05
CA LEU A 56 -0.66 -0.94 -3.56
C LEU A 56 0.77 -0.74 -4.05
N GLN A 57 1.72 -1.46 -3.47
CA GLN A 57 3.13 -1.35 -3.81
C GLN A 57 3.73 -2.73 -4.08
N ARG A 58 4.59 -2.86 -5.10
CA ARG A 58 5.35 -4.10 -5.30
C ARG A 58 6.38 -4.25 -4.17
N MET A 59 6.67 -5.49 -3.77
CA MET A 59 7.71 -5.76 -2.77
C MET A 59 9.03 -5.11 -3.16
N THR A 60 9.58 -4.32 -2.24
CA THR A 60 10.90 -3.70 -2.39
C THR A 60 12.00 -4.72 -2.13
N ARG A 61 13.25 -4.43 -2.50
CA ARG A 61 14.39 -5.31 -2.17
C ARG A 61 14.57 -5.48 -0.66
N SER A 62 14.44 -4.41 0.10
CA SER A 62 14.50 -4.44 1.57
C SER A 62 13.40 -5.31 2.18
N ASP A 63 12.15 -5.20 1.69
CA ASP A 63 11.06 -6.08 2.14
C ASP A 63 11.35 -7.55 1.85
N ALA A 64 11.97 -7.83 0.70
CA ALA A 64 12.32 -9.18 0.26
C ALA A 64 13.39 -9.80 1.17
N GLU A 65 14.47 -9.06 1.46
CA GLU A 65 15.53 -9.45 2.38
C GLU A 65 14.98 -9.74 3.78
N ASN A 66 14.11 -8.87 4.30
CA ASN A 66 13.49 -9.02 5.63
C ASN A 66 12.52 -10.21 5.74
N ARG A 67 12.10 -10.78 4.60
CA ARG A 67 11.10 -11.85 4.53
C ARG A 67 11.63 -13.12 3.88
N GLY A 68 12.92 -13.17 3.55
CA GLY A 68 13.56 -14.33 2.93
C GLY A 68 13.13 -14.61 1.49
N VAL A 69 12.61 -13.62 0.77
CA VAL A 69 12.26 -13.74 -0.66
C VAL A 69 13.48 -13.36 -1.48
N LEU A 70 14.22 -14.37 -1.97
CA LEU A 70 15.52 -14.17 -2.63
C LEU A 70 15.39 -13.95 -4.14
N GLU A 71 14.41 -14.58 -4.78
CA GLU A 71 14.24 -14.54 -6.23
C GLU A 71 13.54 -13.25 -6.69
N ASP A 72 14.16 -12.51 -7.63
CA ASP A 72 13.64 -11.21 -8.10
C ASP A 72 12.26 -11.35 -8.77
N ASP A 73 12.04 -12.44 -9.51
CA ASP A 73 10.77 -12.75 -10.16
C ASP A 73 9.67 -13.10 -9.16
N GLU A 74 10.02 -13.82 -8.08
CA GLU A 74 9.09 -14.09 -6.99
C GLU A 74 8.74 -12.80 -6.24
N ARG A 75 9.75 -12.01 -5.86
CA ARG A 75 9.59 -10.70 -5.21
C ARG A 75 8.57 -9.84 -5.95
N ARG A 76 8.72 -9.75 -7.28
CA ARG A 76 7.90 -8.92 -8.16
C ARG A 76 6.42 -9.30 -8.20
N ARG A 77 6.05 -10.50 -7.73
CA ARG A 77 4.67 -10.98 -7.62
C ARG A 77 4.00 -10.59 -6.31
N TRP A 78 4.77 -10.28 -5.28
CA TRP A 78 4.24 -9.84 -3.99
C TRP A 78 3.84 -8.37 -4.03
N ILE A 79 2.61 -8.09 -3.60
CA ILE A 79 2.02 -6.76 -3.52
C ILE A 79 1.72 -6.44 -2.06
N ARG A 80 2.36 -5.41 -1.53
CA ARG A 80 2.04 -4.80 -0.24
C ARG A 80 0.78 -3.95 -0.38
N VAL A 81 -0.14 -4.13 0.54
CA VAL A 81 -1.35 -3.33 0.68
C VAL A 81 -1.28 -2.60 2.01
N THR A 82 -1.29 -1.28 1.96
CA THR A 82 -1.25 -0.42 3.15
C THR A 82 -2.46 0.51 3.17
N ASN A 83 -3.01 0.71 4.37
CA ASN A 83 -4.06 1.67 4.61
C ASN A 83 -3.43 2.98 5.08
N GLU A 84 -3.08 3.85 4.13
CA GLU A 84 -2.34 5.09 4.39
C GLU A 84 -3.20 6.15 5.10
N LYS A 85 -4.54 6.08 4.95
CA LYS A 85 -5.47 6.97 5.65
C LYS A 85 -6.83 6.28 5.82
N ALA A 86 -7.37 6.32 7.04
CA ALA A 86 -8.77 6.01 7.30
C ALA A 86 -9.30 6.93 8.41
N ASN A 87 -10.34 7.71 8.12
CA ASN A 87 -10.94 8.59 9.12
C ASN A 87 -11.85 7.85 10.12
N TYR A 88 -12.28 6.63 9.78
CA TYR A 88 -13.21 5.83 10.56
C TYR A 88 -12.79 4.36 10.51
N GLY A 89 -13.20 3.59 11.52
CA GLY A 89 -12.89 2.16 11.62
C GLY A 89 -11.59 1.87 12.34
N GLU A 90 -11.31 0.58 12.51
CA GLU A 90 -10.06 0.10 13.11
C GLU A 90 -8.90 0.24 12.12
N GLU A 91 -7.70 0.41 12.67
CA GLU A 91 -6.48 0.46 11.87
C GLU A 91 -6.26 -0.89 11.18
N MET A 92 -6.34 -0.90 9.84
CA MET A 92 -6.04 -2.09 9.06
C MET A 92 -4.53 -2.32 9.03
N SER A 93 -4.10 -3.49 9.50
CA SER A 93 -2.72 -3.93 9.37
C SER A 93 -2.31 -4.03 7.90
N GLU A 94 -1.02 -3.82 7.62
CA GLU A 94 -0.48 -4.11 6.29
C GLU A 94 -0.76 -5.57 5.89
N ALA A 95 -1.07 -5.78 4.61
CA ALA A 95 -1.28 -7.10 4.04
C ALA A 95 -0.34 -7.34 2.86
N TRP A 96 0.02 -8.60 2.64
CA TRP A 96 0.79 -9.03 1.49
C TRP A 96 -0.06 -9.97 0.66
N LEU A 97 -0.23 -9.63 -0.62
CA LEU A 97 -1.00 -10.40 -1.57
C LEU A 97 -0.06 -10.96 -2.65
N LEU A 98 -0.23 -12.22 -3.00
CA LEU A 98 0.49 -12.84 -4.09
C LEU A 98 -0.28 -12.64 -5.40
N ARG A 99 0.39 -12.09 -6.41
CA ARG A 99 -0.13 -12.05 -7.78
C ARG A 99 0.00 -13.44 -8.41
N GLY A 100 -1.14 -14.04 -8.71
CA GLY A 100 -1.27 -15.31 -9.42
C GLY A 100 -1.53 -15.13 -10.91
N GLU A 101 -2.11 -16.17 -11.50
CA GLU A 101 -2.50 -16.21 -12.90
C GLU A 101 -3.51 -15.10 -13.24
N ALA A 102 -3.46 -14.59 -14.47
CA ALA A 102 -4.27 -13.46 -14.96
C ALA A 102 -4.21 -12.18 -14.09
N GLY A 103 -3.25 -12.10 -13.16
CA GLY A 103 -3.09 -10.94 -12.28
C GLY A 103 -3.95 -10.95 -11.02
N VAL A 104 -4.66 -12.05 -10.72
CA VAL A 104 -5.46 -12.20 -9.50
C VAL A 104 -4.58 -12.04 -8.26
N LEU A 105 -5.03 -11.25 -7.29
CA LEU A 105 -4.33 -11.06 -6.02
C LEU A 105 -4.94 -12.00 -4.96
N SER A 106 -4.11 -12.82 -4.33
CA SER A 106 -4.55 -13.76 -3.29
C SER A 106 -3.83 -13.53 -1.96
N SER A 107 -4.59 -13.58 -0.87
CA SER A 107 -4.08 -13.64 0.51
C SER A 107 -3.91 -15.08 1.02
N SER A 108 -4.24 -16.09 0.21
CA SER A 108 -4.20 -17.51 0.63
C SER A 108 -2.79 -18.03 0.89
N VAL A 109 -1.76 -17.35 0.37
CA VAL A 109 -0.35 -17.69 0.59
C VAL A 109 0.20 -16.71 1.63
N PRO A 110 0.41 -17.13 2.88
CA PRO A 110 0.90 -16.24 3.92
C PRO A 110 2.37 -15.90 3.70
N LEU A 111 2.69 -14.61 3.74
CA LEU A 111 4.07 -14.13 3.71
C LEU A 111 4.58 -13.91 5.14
N ILE A 112 5.32 -14.88 5.66
CA ILE A 112 5.82 -14.86 7.03
C ILE A 112 7.02 -13.91 7.14
N LYS A 113 7.07 -13.09 8.19
CA LYS A 113 8.32 -12.39 8.55
C LYS A 113 9.32 -13.43 9.04
N THR A 114 10.44 -13.59 8.34
CA THR A 114 11.55 -14.37 8.87
C THR A 114 12.04 -13.69 10.15
N LYS A 115 11.86 -14.35 11.30
CA LYS A 115 12.56 -13.94 12.53
C LYS A 115 14.04 -14.11 12.26
N ASN A 116 14.77 -13.04 12.01
CA ASN A 116 16.22 -13.14 12.08
C ASN A 116 16.61 -13.50 13.51
N ALA A 117 17.37 -14.59 13.59
CA ALA A 117 17.82 -15.26 14.79
C ALA A 117 18.61 -14.33 15.72
N ASN A 118 18.38 -14.49 17.04
CA ASN A 118 19.30 -14.20 18.14
C ASN A 118 20.21 -12.95 18.01
N GLY A 119 19.68 -11.80 18.43
CA GLY A 119 20.48 -10.74 19.06
C GLY A 119 20.60 -10.94 20.57
N GLY A 120 21.00 -12.14 21.02
CA GLY A 120 21.30 -12.42 22.42
C GLY A 120 22.58 -11.68 22.83
N ARG A 121 22.47 -10.43 23.25
CA ARG A 121 23.57 -9.70 23.85
C ARG A 121 23.61 -10.04 25.34
N ARG A 122 24.45 -11.03 25.69
CA ARG A 122 24.82 -11.38 27.06
C ARG A 122 25.38 -10.14 27.76
N ASN A 123 24.92 -9.91 28.98
CA ASN A 123 25.57 -9.06 29.97
C ASN A 123 27.05 -9.46 30.12
N GLY A 124 27.90 -8.45 30.14
CA GLY A 124 29.31 -8.49 30.52
C GLY A 124 29.76 -7.06 30.75
#